data_AF-A0A5B8UT79-F1
#
_entry.id   AF-A0A5B8UT79-F1
#
_cell.length_a   1.000
_cell.length_b   1.000
_cell.length_c   1.000
_cell.angle_alpha   90.00
_cell.angle_beta   90.00
_cell.angle_gamma   90.00
#
_symmetry.space_group_name_H-M   'P 1'
#
loop_
_entity.id
_entity.type
_entity.pdbx_description
1 polymer ?
#
loop_
_entity_poly.entity_id
_entity_poly.type
_entity_poly.pdbx_seq_one_letter_code
_entity_poly.pdbx_strand_id
1 'polypeptide(L)' 'MKERIIRAVAGSFVLTSIAMAYFVNVNWIWLGVFVGVNLLQSSFTKFCPLEKILDAFKIG' A
#
# COMPACT_ATOMS: atom_id res chain seq x y z
N MET A 1 5.37 -14.82 -6.81
CA MET A 1 6.32 -14.02 -6.01
C MET A 1 5.91 -12.54 -5.89
N LYS A 2 5.36 -11.92 -6.96
CA LYS A 2 4.85 -10.53 -6.94
C LYS A 2 3.90 -10.23 -5.78
N GLU A 3 2.93 -11.10 -5.49
CA GLU A 3 2.00 -10.90 -4.37
C GLU A 3 2.65 -10.80 -2.98
N ARG A 4 3.76 -11.50 -2.73
CA ARG A 4 4.51 -11.41 -1.46
C ARG A 4 5.19 -10.05 -1.33
N ILE A 5 5.79 -9.56 -2.40
CA ILE A 5 6.42 -8.23 -2.45
C ILE A 5 5.35 -7.15 -2.30
N ILE A 6 4.22 -7.28 -2.99
CA ILE A 6 3.07 -6.38 -2.88
C ILE A 6 2.57 -6.31 -1.43
N ARG A 7 2.37 -7.45 -0.76
CA ARG A 7 1.96 -7.47 0.66
C ARG A 7 3.01 -6.84 1.59
N ALA A 8 4.30 -7.09 1.35
CA ALA A 8 5.37 -6.50 2.15
C ALA A 8 5.46 -4.98 1.98
N VAL A 9 5.39 -4.49 0.74
CA VAL A 9 5.43 -3.05 0.41
C VAL A 9 4.17 -2.35 0.90
N ALA A 10 3.00 -2.98 0.73
CA ALA A 10 1.74 -2.46 1.29
C ALA A 10 1.82 -2.30 2.82
N GLY A 11 2.31 -3.34 3.50
CA GLY A 11 2.46 -3.32 4.96
C GLY A 11 3.45 -2.25 5.43
N SER A 12 4.59 -2.10 4.75
CA SER A 12 5.55 -1.04 5.10
C SER A 12 4.96 0.36 4.88
N PHE A 13 4.20 0.58 3.80
CA PHE A 13 3.56 1.87 3.52
C PHE A 13 2.51 2.25 4.58
N VAL A 14 1.74 1.27 5.06
CA VAL A 14 0.77 1.47 6.15
C VAL A 14 1.49 1.77 7.47
N LEU A 15 2.55 1.01 7.82
CA LEU A 15 3.34 1.27 9.02
C LEU A 15 4.01 2.64 8.98
N THR A 16 4.57 3.05 7.83
CA THR A 16 5.14 4.38 7.64
C THR A 16 4.07 5.47 7.78
N SER A 17 2.87 5.27 7.23
CA SER A 17 1.77 6.23 7.39
C SER A 17 1.36 6.39 8.85
N ILE A 18 1.29 5.29 9.61
CA ILE A 18 0.95 5.32 11.04
C ILE A 18 2.05 5.99 11.86
N ALA A 19 3.33 5.67 11.59
CA ALA A 19 4.45 6.32 12.26
C ALA A 19 4.42 7.83 12.02
N MET A 20 4.22 8.26 10.78
CA MET A 20 4.15 9.68 10.43
C MET A 20 2.89 10.36 11.00
N ALA A 21 1.80 9.63 11.17
CA ALA A 21 0.62 10.13 11.86
C ALA A 21 0.85 10.42 13.34
N TYR A 22 1.70 9.62 13.99
CA TYR A 22 2.07 9.81 15.39
C TYR A 22 3.09 10.93 15.58
N PHE A 23 4.08 11.03 14.68
CA PHE A 23 5.18 12.00 14.80
C PHE A 23 4.88 13.38 14.20
N VAL A 24 4.00 13.47 13.19
CA VAL A 24 3.75 14.72 12.45
C VAL A 24 2.32 15.20 12.66
N ASN A 25 1.32 14.44 12.21
CA ASN A 25 -0.09 14.83 12.28
C ASN A 25 -1.02 13.65 11.99
N VAL A 26 -2.07 13.47 12.81
CA VAL A 26 -3.08 12.40 12.68
C VAL A 26 -3.68 12.27 11.27
N ASN A 27 -3.74 13.36 10.51
CA ASN A 27 -4.24 13.34 9.13
C ASN A 27 -3.46 12.40 8.20
N TRP A 28 -2.23 11.98 8.54
CA TRP A 28 -1.49 10.96 7.78
C TRP A 28 -2.11 9.57 7.82
N ILE A 29 -3.04 9.29 8.75
CA ILE A 29 -3.82 8.05 8.75
C ILE A 29 -4.65 7.92 7.47
N TRP A 30 -5.14 9.03 6.90
CA TRP A 30 -5.91 8.99 5.66
C TRP A 30 -5.12 8.43 4.47
N LEU A 31 -3.80 8.63 4.44
CA LEU A 31 -2.91 8.02 3.44
C LEU A 31 -2.85 6.50 3.63
N GLY A 32 -2.67 6.03 4.86
CA GLY A 32 -2.68 4.60 5.19
C GLY A 32 -4.03 3.94 4.88
N VAL A 33 -5.13 4.62 5.19
CA VAL A 33 -6.50 4.18 4.89
C VAL A 33 -6.74 4.13 3.39
N PHE A 34 -6.31 5.13 2.64
CA PHE A 34 -6.45 5.14 1.18
C PHE A 34 -5.71 3.95 0.55
N VAL A 35 -4.47 3.70 0.95
CA VAL A 35 -3.68 2.55 0.48
C VAL A 35 -4.36 1.24 0.89
N GLY A 36 -4.79 1.12 2.14
CA GLY A 36 -5.50 -0.06 2.65
C GLY A 36 -6.80 -0.36 1.91
N VAL A 37 -7.62 0.64 1.61
CA VAL A 37 -8.86 0.50 0.84
C VAL A 37 -8.58 0.03 -0.59
N ASN A 38 -7.57 0.58 -1.26
CA ASN A 38 -7.17 0.13 -2.59
C ASN A 38 -6.67 -1.34 -2.59
N LEU A 39 -5.94 -1.76 -1.55
CA LEU A 39 -5.51 -3.15 -1.37
C LEU A 39 -6.67 -4.09 -1.05
N LEU A 40 -7.63 -3.64 -0.25
CA LEU A 40 -8.82 -4.41 0.09
C LEU A 40 -9.69 -4.59 -1.15
N GLN A 41 -9.93 -3.51 -1.90
CA GLN A 41 -10.61 -3.56 -3.20
C GLN A 41 -9.90 -4.52 -4.17
N SER A 42 -8.58 -4.43 -4.28
CA SER A 42 -7.77 -5.32 -5.12
C SER A 42 -7.91 -6.79 -4.75
N SER A 43 -8.14 -7.12 -3.48
CA SER A 43 -8.33 -8.50 -3.04
C SER A 43 -9.65 -9.09 -3.56
N PHE A 44 -10.65 -8.23 -3.85
CA PHE A 44 -11.94 -8.62 -4.41
C PHE A 44 -12.00 -8.51 -5.94
N THR A 45 -11.40 -7.48 -6.55
CA THR A 45 -11.48 -7.23 -8.01
C THR A 45 -10.24 -7.67 -8.79
N LYS A 46 -9.18 -8.17 -8.13
CA LYS A 46 -7.85 -8.46 -8.73
C LYS A 46 -7.21 -7.26 -9.46
N PHE A 47 -7.74 -6.06 -9.27
CA PHE A 47 -7.23 -4.84 -9.88
C PHE A 47 -6.31 -4.14 -8.88
N CYS A 48 -5.03 -4.53 -8.85
CA CYS A 48 -4.07 -3.96 -7.90
C CYS A 48 -3.28 -2.81 -8.55
N PRO A 49 -3.51 -1.54 -8.17
CA PRO A 49 -2.65 -0.44 -8.62
C PRO A 49 -1.20 -0.62 -8.15
N LEU A 50 -0.99 -1.29 -7.01
CA LEU A 50 0.36 -1.61 -6.52
C LEU A 50 1.08 -2.64 -7.39
N GLU A 51 0.35 -3.61 -7.95
CA GLU A 51 0.92 -4.54 -8.93
C GLU A 51 1.29 -3.82 -10.21
N LYS A 52 0.46 -2.87 -10.69
CA LYS A 52 0.82 -1.99 -11.81
C LYS A 52 2.02 -1.10 -11.53
N ILE A 53 2.18 -0.59 -10.32
CA ILE A 53 3.38 0.18 -9.93
C ILE A 53 4.61 -0.74 -9.92
N LEU A 54 4.51 -1.95 -9.38
CA LEU A 54 5.63 -2.89 -9.34
C LEU A 54 6.03 -3.37 -10.75
N ASP A 55 5.04 -3.56 -11.63
CA ASP A 55 5.23 -3.88 -13.05
C ASP A 55 5.81 -2.67 -13.82
N ALA A 56 5.37 -1.45 -13.52
CA ALA A 56 5.93 -0.21 -14.05
C ALA A 56 7.38 0.04 -13.58
N PHE A 57 7.71 -0.36 -12.36
CA PHE A 57 9.09 -0.37 -11.84
C PHE A 57 9.95 -1.50 -12.43
N LYS A 58 9.40 -2.32 -13.34
CA LYS A 58 10.14 -3.30 -14.15
C LYS A 58 10.98 -4.27 -13.31
N ILE A 59 10.51 -4.60 -12.10
CA ILE A 59 11.04 -5.70 -11.29
C ILE A 59 10.41 -6.98 -11.86
N GLY A 60 10.99 -7.45 -12.96
CA GLY A 60 10.66 -8.71 -13.66
C GLY A 60 11.62 -9.80 -13.25
#